data_AF-A0A7W5CK92-F1
#
_entry.id   AF-A0A7W5CK92-F1
#
_cell.length_a   1.000
_cell.length_b   1.000
_cell.length_c   1.000
_cell.angle_alpha   90.00
_cell.angle_beta   90.00
_cell.angle_gamma   90.00
#
_symmetry.space_group_name_H-M   'P 1'
#
loop_
_entity.id
_entity.type
_entity.pdbx_description
1 polymer ?
#
loop_
_entity_poly.entity_id
_entity_poly.type
_entity_poly.pdbx_seq_one_letter_code
_entity_poly.pdbx_strand_id
1 'polypeptide(L)'
;MSSAPSRSSTDPVDVALGAAVAALADRVAAVGAPNPVIVLDGRSGAGKSSLARRFVAGWPARGRVQLVALDDVYPGWDGLADGVAYARESILRPHARGLIGVWERWDWETDARAEAHAVDPSLPLVVEGSGLLTPEVAALADVSVWVEAPGPSRKARALERDGDTYRPHWDRWARQEDHHIAAHDPASLASMVVRVP
;
A
#
# COMPACT_ATOMS: atom_id res chain seq x y z
N MET A 1 10.98 39.90 -1.54
CA MET A 1 10.09 39.11 -0.67
C MET A 1 8.75 38.98 -1.35
N SER A 2 8.38 37.76 -1.75
CA SER A 2 6.98 37.44 -2.05
C SER A 2 6.82 35.93 -1.89
N SER A 3 6.62 35.52 -0.64
CA SER A 3 6.21 34.16 -0.30
C SER A 3 4.68 34.13 -0.43
N ALA A 4 4.18 33.53 -1.51
CA ALA A 4 2.77 33.22 -1.61
C ALA A 4 2.42 32.15 -0.56
N PRO A 5 1.30 32.28 0.19
CA PRO A 5 0.93 31.29 1.17
C PRO A 5 0.49 30.01 0.46
N SER A 6 0.98 28.87 0.96
CA SER A 6 0.50 27.53 0.60
C SER A 6 -1.03 27.52 0.71
N ARG A 7 -1.73 27.34 -0.41
CA ARG A 7 -3.19 27.17 -0.41
C ARG A 7 -3.48 25.90 0.38
N SER A 8 -4.10 26.01 1.55
CA SER A 8 -4.70 24.86 2.21
C SER A 8 -5.66 24.22 1.19
N SER A 9 -5.40 22.98 0.77
CA SER A 9 -6.31 22.29 -0.14
C SER A 9 -7.68 22.19 0.53
N THR A 10 -8.71 22.72 -0.11
CA THR A 10 -10.11 22.55 0.31
C THR A 10 -10.71 21.25 -0.20
N ASP A 11 -9.93 20.43 -0.92
CA ASP A 11 -10.34 19.10 -1.33
C ASP A 11 -10.43 18.16 -0.11
N PRO A 12 -11.60 17.60 0.21
CA PRO A 12 -11.77 16.66 1.32
C PRO A 12 -10.83 15.45 1.25
N VAL A 13 -10.48 14.98 0.05
CA VAL A 13 -9.53 13.87 -0.14
C VAL A 13 -8.13 14.29 0.31
N ASP A 14 -7.69 15.49 -0.08
CA ASP A 14 -6.39 16.01 0.32
C ASP A 14 -6.27 16.21 1.83
N VAL A 15 -7.32 16.75 2.45
CA VAL A 15 -7.38 16.95 3.91
C VAL A 15 -7.30 15.60 4.62
N ALA A 16 -8.08 14.61 4.18
CA ALA A 16 -8.06 13.27 4.78
C ALA A 16 -6.69 12.59 4.65
N LEU A 17 -6.08 12.67 3.46
CA LEU A 17 -4.74 12.11 3.23
C LEU A 17 -3.66 12.85 4.03
N GLY A 18 -3.74 14.17 4.16
CA GLY A 18 -2.80 14.96 4.97
C GLY A 18 -2.87 14.59 6.45
N ALA A 19 -4.08 14.46 7.01
CA ALA A 19 -4.29 14.00 8.38
C ALA A 19 -3.79 12.57 8.58
N ALA A 20 -4.02 11.68 7.61
CA ALA A 20 -3.55 10.30 7.66
C ALA A 20 -2.02 10.20 7.64
N VAL A 21 -1.32 11.03 6.85
CA VAL A 21 0.14 11.09 6.82
C VAL A 21 0.70 11.50 8.19
N ALA A 22 0.13 12.53 8.81
CA ALA A 22 0.56 12.99 10.13
C ALA A 22 0.38 11.89 11.20
N ALA A 23 -0.81 11.28 11.27
CA ALA A 23 -1.08 10.22 12.22
C ALA A 23 -0.23 8.95 11.98
N LEU A 24 0.10 8.64 10.71
CA LEU A 24 1.01 7.55 10.38
C LEU A 24 2.44 7.86 10.83
N ALA A 25 2.92 9.10 10.64
CA ALA A 25 4.22 9.53 11.10
C ALA A 25 4.35 9.42 12.64
N ASP A 26 3.33 9.85 13.38
CA ASP A 26 3.30 9.74 14.85
C ASP A 26 3.38 8.28 15.32
N ARG A 27 2.66 7.38 14.65
CA ARG A 27 2.69 5.93 14.97
C ARG A 27 4.05 5.32 14.66
N VAL A 28 4.62 5.62 13.50
CA VAL A 28 5.97 5.14 13.13
C VAL A 28 7.00 5.63 14.12
N ALA A 29 6.93 6.89 14.56
CA ALA A 29 7.79 7.41 15.61
C ALA A 29 7.60 6.68 16.95
N ALA A 30 6.35 6.35 17.32
CA ALA A 30 6.03 5.65 18.56
C ALA A 30 6.51 4.19 18.60
N VAL A 31 6.61 3.50 17.45
CA VAL A 31 7.21 2.16 17.38
C VAL A 31 8.68 2.20 17.83
N GLY A 32 9.42 3.24 17.44
CA GLY A 32 10.84 3.39 17.78
C GLY A 32 11.76 2.35 17.14
N ALA A 33 11.27 1.58 16.16
CA ALA A 33 12.10 0.66 15.37
C ALA A 33 13.01 1.46 14.43
N PRO A 34 14.27 1.04 14.22
CA PRO A 34 15.18 1.73 13.31
C PRO A 34 14.73 1.64 11.84
N ASN A 35 14.20 0.48 11.45
CA ASN A 35 13.81 0.15 10.07
C ASN A 35 12.37 -0.40 10.05
N PRO A 36 11.35 0.42 10.36
CA PRO A 36 10.00 -0.07 10.52
C PRO A 36 9.41 -0.57 9.19
N VAL A 37 8.56 -1.58 9.27
CA VAL A 37 7.72 -2.09 8.19
C VAL A 37 6.32 -1.53 8.32
N ILE A 38 5.90 -0.77 7.32
CA ILE A 38 4.57 -0.18 7.23
C ILE A 38 3.81 -0.85 6.08
N VAL A 39 2.64 -1.40 6.36
CA VAL A 39 1.77 -2.04 5.34
C VAL A 39 0.48 -1.25 5.17
N LEU A 40 0.12 -0.96 3.92
CA LEU A 40 -1.10 -0.24 3.56
C LEU A 40 -1.98 -1.12 2.67
N ASP A 41 -3.09 -1.58 3.22
CA ASP A 41 -4.13 -2.32 2.50
C ASP A 41 -5.39 -1.47 2.37
N GLY A 42 -6.29 -1.88 1.49
CA GLY A 42 -7.46 -1.14 1.06
C GLY A 42 -7.84 -1.59 -0.35
N ARG A 43 -9.09 -1.38 -0.74
CA ARG A 43 -9.54 -1.77 -2.08
C ARG A 43 -8.95 -0.87 -3.18
N SER A 44 -9.03 -1.30 -4.44
CA SER A 44 -8.66 -0.49 -5.61
C SER A 44 -9.45 0.83 -5.59
N GLY A 45 -8.75 1.93 -5.90
CA GLY A 45 -9.30 3.28 -5.83
C GLY A 45 -9.48 3.86 -4.41
N ALA A 46 -9.06 3.17 -3.34
CA ALA A 46 -9.21 3.66 -1.96
C ALA A 46 -8.24 4.81 -1.59
N GLY A 47 -7.16 5.00 -2.35
CA GLY A 47 -6.18 6.06 -2.09
C GLY A 47 -4.87 5.58 -1.43
N LYS A 48 -4.65 4.27 -1.32
CA LYS A 48 -3.41 3.66 -0.76
C LYS A 48 -2.14 4.23 -1.37
N SER A 49 -1.98 4.17 -2.68
CA SER A 49 -0.78 4.64 -3.37
C SER A 49 -0.56 6.14 -3.18
N SER A 50 -1.63 6.94 -3.08
CA SER A 50 -1.53 8.37 -2.77
C SER A 50 -1.06 8.60 -1.34
N LEU A 51 -1.59 7.87 -0.37
CA LEU A 51 -1.15 7.91 1.03
C LEU A 51 0.33 7.49 1.14
N ALA A 52 0.70 6.36 0.54
CA ALA A 52 2.06 5.82 0.57
C ALA A 52 3.07 6.82 -0.03
N ARG A 53 2.78 7.40 -1.20
CA ARG A 53 3.67 8.39 -1.84
C ARG A 53 3.82 9.65 -1.00
N ARG A 54 2.73 10.18 -0.43
CA ARG A 54 2.79 11.37 0.44
C ARG A 54 3.56 11.08 1.72
N PHE A 55 3.36 9.91 2.31
CA PHE A 55 4.07 9.51 3.52
C PHE A 55 5.58 9.34 3.27
N VAL A 56 5.96 8.69 2.17
CA VAL A 56 7.37 8.56 1.75
C VAL A 56 8.00 9.94 1.46
N ALA A 57 7.28 10.84 0.79
CA ALA A 57 7.77 12.19 0.53
C ALA A 57 7.92 13.04 1.81
N GLY A 58 7.09 12.79 2.81
CA GLY A 58 7.12 13.44 4.13
C GLY A 58 7.79 12.60 5.21
N TRP A 59 8.67 11.66 4.85
CA TRP A 59 9.25 10.70 5.79
C TRP A 59 9.85 11.39 7.03
N PRO A 60 9.46 11.01 8.26
CA PRO A 60 9.76 11.79 9.47
C PRO A 60 11.20 11.62 9.98
N ALA A 61 11.95 10.63 9.48
CA ALA A 61 13.29 10.30 9.94
C ALA A 61 14.37 10.62 8.89
N ARG A 62 15.64 10.57 9.30
CA ARG A 62 16.77 10.72 8.37
C ARG A 62 16.93 9.48 7.51
N GLY A 63 17.39 9.67 6.27
CA GLY A 63 17.62 8.59 5.32
C GLY A 63 16.46 8.38 4.36
N ARG A 64 16.59 7.37 3.52
CA ARG A 64 15.56 6.99 2.54
C ARG A 64 14.67 5.89 3.10
N VAL A 65 13.42 5.86 2.64
CA VAL A 65 12.46 4.77 2.87
C VAL A 65 12.20 4.05 1.54
N GLN A 66 12.05 2.74 1.59
CA GLN A 66 11.75 1.91 0.42
C GLN A 66 10.24 1.81 0.26
N LEU A 67 9.74 1.87 -0.98
CA LEU A 67 8.32 1.69 -1.28
C LEU A 67 8.17 0.56 -2.30
N VAL A 68 7.34 -0.44 -1.96
CA VAL A 68 6.91 -1.48 -2.89
C VAL A 68 5.40 -1.38 -3.09
N ALA A 69 4.97 -1.19 -4.33
CA ALA A 69 3.57 -1.26 -4.72
C ALA A 69 3.27 -2.65 -5.28
N LEU A 70 2.27 -3.34 -4.73
CA LEU A 70 1.94 -4.68 -5.18
C LEU A 70 1.30 -4.72 -6.57
N ASP A 71 0.84 -3.58 -7.12
CA ASP A 71 0.42 -3.46 -8.53
C ASP A 71 1.52 -3.97 -9.49
N ASP A 72 2.80 -3.87 -9.10
CA ASP A 72 3.96 -4.39 -9.84
C ASP A 72 4.31 -5.84 -9.49
N VAL A 73 3.58 -6.48 -8.57
CA VAL A 73 3.90 -7.81 -8.00
C VAL A 73 2.85 -8.86 -8.37
N TYR A 74 1.59 -8.47 -8.52
CA TYR A 74 0.49 -9.40 -8.79
C TYR A 74 0.69 -10.16 -10.11
N PRO A 75 0.63 -11.51 -10.11
CA PRO A 75 0.66 -12.29 -11.33
C PRO A 75 -0.69 -12.22 -12.05
N GLY A 76 -0.87 -11.16 -12.82
CA GLY A 76 -2.09 -10.93 -13.58
C GLY A 76 -3.29 -10.59 -12.70
N TRP A 77 -4.45 -10.51 -13.35
CA TRP A 77 -5.69 -10.00 -12.74
C TRP A 77 -6.41 -10.98 -11.81
N ASP A 78 -6.01 -12.24 -11.80
CA ASP A 78 -6.54 -13.28 -10.91
C ASP A 78 -5.52 -13.67 -9.82
N GLY A 79 -4.45 -12.87 -9.70
CA GLY A 79 -3.30 -13.13 -8.84
C GLY A 79 -3.28 -12.38 -7.52
N LEU A 80 -4.42 -11.90 -6.98
CA LEU A 80 -4.41 -11.09 -5.76
C LEU A 80 -3.74 -11.83 -4.59
N ALA A 81 -4.21 -13.05 -4.29
CA ALA A 81 -3.68 -13.87 -3.20
C ALA A 81 -2.24 -14.32 -3.48
N ASP A 82 -1.95 -14.70 -4.72
CA ASP A 82 -0.61 -15.17 -5.13
C ASP A 82 0.43 -14.05 -5.06
N GLY A 83 0.07 -12.82 -5.44
CA GLY A 83 0.95 -11.66 -5.33
C GLY A 83 1.24 -11.28 -3.88
N VAL A 84 0.23 -11.36 -2.99
CA VAL A 84 0.42 -11.13 -1.54
C VAL A 84 1.28 -12.23 -0.92
N ALA A 85 1.03 -13.49 -1.26
CA ALA A 85 1.85 -14.61 -0.80
C ALA A 85 3.31 -14.45 -1.28
N TYR A 86 3.51 -14.10 -2.55
CA TYR A 86 4.84 -13.83 -3.09
C TYR A 86 5.53 -12.68 -2.34
N ALA A 87 4.87 -11.53 -2.17
CA ALA A 87 5.43 -10.39 -1.43
C ALA A 87 5.75 -10.74 0.03
N ARG A 88 4.92 -11.55 0.69
CA ARG A 88 5.20 -12.05 2.03
C ARG A 88 6.51 -12.85 2.08
N GLU A 89 6.69 -13.78 1.15
CA GLU A 89 7.85 -14.68 1.15
C GLU A 89 9.14 -14.02 0.63
N SER A 90 9.05 -13.13 -0.35
CA SER A 90 10.21 -12.52 -1.03
C SER A 90 10.64 -11.16 -0.46
N ILE A 91 9.72 -10.44 0.20
CA ILE A 91 9.97 -9.08 0.72
C ILE A 91 9.84 -9.06 2.25
N LEU A 92 8.64 -9.32 2.78
CA LEU A 92 8.34 -9.06 4.19
C LEU A 92 9.07 -10.01 5.13
N ARG A 93 9.04 -11.32 4.88
CA ARG A 93 9.75 -12.30 5.71
C ARG A 93 11.27 -12.12 5.69
N PRO A 94 11.94 -11.90 4.54
CA PRO A 94 13.36 -11.56 4.52
C PRO A 94 13.68 -10.29 5.31
N HIS A 95 12.92 -9.21 5.10
CA HIS A 95 13.12 -7.94 5.80
C HIS A 95 13.00 -8.11 7.32
N ALA A 96 11.95 -8.78 7.80
CA ALA A 96 11.75 -9.09 9.23
C ALA A 96 12.87 -9.96 9.84
N ARG A 97 13.64 -10.69 9.02
CA ARG A 97 14.79 -11.49 9.46
C ARG A 97 16.13 -10.74 9.30
N GLY A 98 16.13 -9.49 8.89
CA GLY A 98 17.35 -8.74 8.62
C GLY A 98 18.08 -9.19 7.35
N LEU A 99 17.37 -9.80 6.40
CA LEU A 99 17.92 -10.31 5.14
C LEU A 99 17.46 -9.46 3.95
N ILE A 100 18.30 -9.39 2.92
CA ILE A 100 17.93 -8.77 1.64
C ILE A 100 16.77 -9.56 1.03
N GLY A 101 15.63 -8.89 0.84
CA GLY A 101 14.53 -9.40 0.02
C GLY A 101 14.83 -9.16 -1.45
N VAL A 102 14.44 -10.10 -2.31
CA VAL A 102 14.56 -9.95 -3.77
C VAL A 102 13.25 -10.38 -4.39
N TRP A 103 12.63 -9.48 -5.15
CA TRP A 103 11.35 -9.72 -5.79
C TRP A 103 11.41 -9.30 -7.26
N GLU A 104 10.62 -9.95 -8.10
CA GLU A 104 10.58 -9.70 -9.54
C GLU A 104 9.29 -8.97 -9.92
N ARG A 105 9.43 -7.91 -10.70
CA ARG A 105 8.28 -7.19 -11.25
C ARG A 105 7.46 -8.12 -12.14
N TRP A 106 6.14 -8.00 -12.07
CA TRP A 106 5.24 -8.57 -13.05
C TRP A 106 5.15 -7.64 -14.27
N ASP A 107 5.44 -8.19 -15.45
CA ASP A 107 5.19 -7.53 -16.70
C ASP A 107 3.79 -7.91 -17.20
N TRP A 108 2.88 -6.94 -17.11
CA TRP A 108 1.49 -7.07 -17.53
C TRP A 108 1.32 -7.20 -19.04
N GLU A 109 2.31 -6.82 -19.86
CA GLU A 109 2.26 -6.97 -21.33
C GLU A 109 2.62 -8.39 -21.76
N THR A 110 3.60 -8.99 -21.07
CA THR A 110 4.12 -10.34 -21.40
C THR A 110 3.57 -11.44 -20.50
N ASP A 111 2.80 -11.09 -19.47
CA ASP A 111 2.22 -11.99 -18.47
C ASP A 111 3.29 -12.88 -17.79
N ALA A 112 4.41 -12.25 -17.43
CA ALA A 112 5.59 -12.95 -16.90
C ALA A 112 6.37 -12.11 -15.87
N ARG A 113 7.24 -12.77 -15.10
CA ARG A 113 8.23 -12.09 -14.25
C ARG A 113 9.31 -11.44 -15.12
N ALA A 114 9.68 -10.22 -14.77
CA ALA A 114 10.67 -9.41 -15.47
C ALA A 114 11.90 -9.18 -14.58
N GLU A 115 12.37 -7.94 -14.45
CA GLU A 115 13.55 -7.62 -13.67
C GLU A 115 13.36 -7.78 -12.15
N ALA A 116 14.45 -8.10 -11.46
CA ALA A 116 14.49 -8.25 -10.02
C ALA A 116 14.88 -6.95 -9.30
N HIS A 117 14.24 -6.70 -8.17
CA HIS A 117 14.46 -5.56 -7.28
C HIS A 117 14.85 -6.06 -5.88
N ALA A 118 15.84 -5.40 -5.27
CA ALA A 118 16.28 -5.70 -3.92
C ALA A 118 15.60 -4.78 -2.90
N VAL A 119 15.26 -5.34 -1.74
CA VAL A 119 14.77 -4.64 -0.55
C VAL A 119 15.79 -4.82 0.56
N ASP A 120 16.42 -3.71 0.94
CA ASP A 120 17.47 -3.67 1.95
C ASP A 120 16.85 -3.64 3.36
N PRO A 121 17.16 -4.61 4.24
CA PRO A 121 16.63 -4.66 5.60
C PRO A 121 17.21 -3.56 6.52
N SER A 122 18.27 -2.87 6.09
CA SER A 122 18.85 -1.73 6.81
C SER A 122 18.06 -0.43 6.63
N LEU A 123 16.96 -0.47 5.87
CA LEU A 123 16.12 0.69 5.58
C LEU A 123 14.66 0.43 5.97
N PRO A 124 13.92 1.48 6.37
CA PRO A 124 12.46 1.42 6.51
C PRO A 124 11.79 0.97 5.22
N LEU A 125 10.68 0.26 5.35
CA LEU A 125 9.94 -0.33 4.24
C LEU A 125 8.46 0.02 4.32
N VAL A 126 7.91 0.54 3.23
CA VAL A 126 6.48 0.73 3.00
C VAL A 126 6.04 -0.25 1.91
N VAL A 127 5.04 -1.07 2.18
CA VAL A 127 4.41 -1.93 1.18
C VAL A 127 2.94 -1.56 1.06
N GLU A 128 2.45 -1.34 -0.16
CA GLU A 128 1.05 -0.99 -0.40
C GLU A 128 0.43 -1.88 -1.46
N GLY A 129 -0.81 -2.31 -1.27
CA GLY A 129 -1.51 -3.19 -2.20
C GLY A 129 -2.86 -3.64 -1.69
N SER A 130 -3.77 -4.03 -2.59
CA SER A 130 -5.02 -4.70 -2.21
C SER A 130 -4.74 -6.12 -1.71
N GLY A 131 -5.46 -6.59 -0.69
CA GLY A 131 -5.29 -7.96 -0.21
C GLY A 131 -4.09 -8.16 0.72
N LEU A 132 -3.30 -7.11 0.95
CA LEU A 132 -2.00 -7.22 1.63
C LEU A 132 -2.15 -7.57 3.11
N LEU A 133 -3.17 -7.09 3.81
CA LEU A 133 -3.26 -7.21 5.26
C LEU A 133 -3.95 -8.51 5.69
N THR A 134 -3.19 -9.60 5.67
CA THR A 134 -3.56 -10.90 6.26
C THR A 134 -3.02 -11.00 7.70
N PRO A 135 -3.46 -11.98 8.52
CA PRO A 135 -2.90 -12.19 9.86
C PRO A 135 -1.38 -12.39 9.86
N GLU A 136 -0.85 -13.10 8.86
CA GLU A 136 0.60 -13.34 8.73
C GLU A 136 1.37 -12.08 8.36
N VAL A 137 0.80 -11.22 7.50
CA VAL A 137 1.42 -9.93 7.16
C VAL A 137 1.34 -8.96 8.33
N ALA A 138 0.22 -8.93 9.06
CA ALA A 138 0.05 -8.11 10.25
C ALA A 138 1.10 -8.45 11.33
N ALA A 139 1.45 -9.74 11.48
CA ALA A 139 2.50 -10.18 12.41
C ALA A 139 3.93 -9.77 12.00
N LEU A 140 4.13 -9.34 10.76
CA LEU A 140 5.41 -8.88 10.21
C LEU A 140 5.51 -7.35 10.12
N ALA A 141 4.40 -6.63 10.32
CA ALA A 141 4.33 -5.18 10.19
C ALA A 141 4.45 -4.50 11.55
N ASP A 142 5.21 -3.41 11.61
CA ASP A 142 5.25 -2.52 12.77
C ASP A 142 4.03 -1.59 12.79
N VAL A 143 3.56 -1.17 11.61
CA VAL A 143 2.34 -0.39 11.45
C VAL A 143 1.52 -0.94 10.29
N SER A 144 0.30 -1.39 10.58
CA SER A 144 -0.69 -1.83 9.60
C SER A 144 -1.79 -0.78 9.43
N VAL A 145 -2.09 -0.45 8.18
CA VAL A 145 -3.10 0.56 7.82
C VAL A 145 -4.14 -0.05 6.89
N TRP A 146 -5.41 0.11 7.24
CA TRP A 146 -6.54 -0.16 6.34
C TRP A 146 -7.10 1.16 5.80
N VAL A 147 -7.06 1.33 4.48
CA VAL A 147 -7.59 2.50 3.77
C VAL A 147 -8.95 2.17 3.18
N GLU A 148 -9.97 2.82 3.73
CA GLU A 148 -11.36 2.67 3.35
C GLU A 148 -11.84 3.88 2.55
N ALA A 149 -12.62 3.63 1.50
CA ALA A 149 -13.34 4.69 0.78
C ALA A 149 -14.66 4.17 0.20
N PRO A 150 -15.67 5.05 -0.01
CA PRO A 150 -16.97 4.66 -0.53
C PRO A 150 -16.89 3.98 -1.89
N GLY A 151 -17.69 2.93 -2.09
CA GLY A 151 -17.71 2.12 -3.33
C GLY A 151 -17.84 2.94 -4.62
N PRO A 152 -18.82 3.86 -4.74
CA PRO A 152 -18.96 4.72 -5.93
C PRO A 152 -17.72 5.58 -6.19
N SER A 153 -17.17 6.22 -5.15
CA SER A 153 -15.98 7.07 -5.23
C SER A 153 -14.76 6.26 -5.72
N ARG A 154 -14.57 5.04 -5.20
CA ARG A 154 -13.46 4.17 -5.59
C ARG A 154 -13.54 3.72 -7.05
N LYS A 155 -14.73 3.31 -7.51
CA LYS A 155 -14.91 2.84 -8.89
C LYS A 155 -14.66 3.97 -9.89
N ALA A 156 -15.16 5.18 -9.61
CA ALA A 156 -14.89 6.35 -10.43
C ALA A 156 -13.37 6.62 -10.52
N ARG A 157 -12.68 6.73 -9.37
CA ARG A 157 -11.23 6.99 -9.33
C ARG A 157 -10.40 5.91 -10.02
N ALA A 158 -10.74 4.65 -9.84
CA ALA A 158 -9.98 3.56 -10.45
C ALA A 158 -10.16 3.53 -11.97
N LEU A 159 -11.37 3.81 -12.47
CA LEU A 159 -11.63 3.92 -13.91
C LEU A 159 -11.02 5.18 -14.53
N GLU A 160 -10.96 6.29 -13.80
CA GLU A 160 -10.25 7.51 -14.24
C GLU A 160 -8.74 7.30 -14.32
N ARG A 161 -8.16 6.51 -13.40
CA ARG A 161 -6.72 6.21 -13.36
C ARG A 161 -6.31 5.21 -14.44
N ASP A 162 -6.97 4.06 -14.47
CA ASP A 162 -6.52 2.88 -15.23
C ASP A 162 -7.34 2.60 -16.49
N GLY A 163 -8.38 3.42 -16.73
CA GLY A 163 -9.11 3.49 -17.99
C GLY A 163 -9.73 2.17 -18.47
N ASP A 164 -9.68 1.98 -19.78
CA ASP A 164 -10.30 0.84 -20.47
C ASP A 164 -9.52 -0.47 -20.31
N THR A 165 -8.25 -0.44 -19.90
CA THR A 165 -7.47 -1.65 -19.59
C THR A 165 -7.99 -2.32 -18.32
N TYR A 166 -8.44 -1.54 -17.34
CA TYR A 166 -8.94 -2.07 -16.07
C TYR A 166 -10.44 -2.39 -16.08
N ARG A 167 -11.22 -1.65 -16.88
CA ARG A 167 -12.69 -1.79 -16.93
C ARG A 167 -13.20 -3.23 -17.12
N PRO A 168 -12.63 -4.08 -18.01
CA PRO A 168 -13.07 -5.46 -18.19
C PRO A 168 -12.74 -6.37 -17.01
N HIS A 169 -11.86 -5.92 -16.12
CA HIS A 169 -11.29 -6.72 -15.03
C HIS A 169 -11.79 -6.29 -13.65
N TRP A 170 -12.49 -5.16 -13.57
CA TRP A 170 -13.04 -4.62 -12.33
C TRP A 170 -13.79 -5.67 -11.50
N ASP A 171 -14.76 -6.37 -12.09
CA ASP A 171 -15.60 -7.31 -11.35
C ASP A 171 -14.80 -8.54 -10.86
N ARG A 172 -13.84 -9.03 -11.65
CA ARG A 172 -12.99 -10.17 -11.22
C ARG A 172 -12.02 -9.79 -10.11
N TRP A 173 -11.45 -8.58 -10.18
CA TRP A 173 -10.59 -8.05 -9.12
C TRP A 173 -11.38 -7.81 -7.84
N ALA A 174 -12.54 -7.13 -7.95
CA ALA A 174 -13.40 -6.81 -6.82
C ALA A 174 -13.85 -8.06 -6.05
N ARG A 175 -14.15 -9.18 -6.75
CA ARG A 175 -14.48 -10.46 -6.09
C ARG A 175 -13.33 -11.01 -5.24
N GLN A 176 -12.09 -10.88 -5.69
CA GLN A 176 -10.92 -11.31 -4.91
C GLN A 176 -10.73 -10.42 -3.68
N GLU A 177 -10.95 -9.11 -3.81
CA GLU A 177 -10.94 -8.19 -2.66
C GLU A 177 -12.03 -8.53 -1.65
N ASP A 178 -13.25 -8.84 -2.12
CA ASP A 178 -14.36 -9.23 -1.24
C ASP A 178 -14.05 -10.55 -0.51
N HIS A 179 -13.43 -11.51 -1.19
CA HIS A 179 -12.96 -12.75 -0.57
C HIS A 179 -11.91 -12.49 0.51
N HIS A 180 -10.89 -11.66 0.22
CA HIS A 180 -9.87 -11.25 1.19
C HIS A 180 -10.49 -10.62 2.45
N ILE A 181 -11.40 -9.66 2.26
CA ILE A 181 -12.06 -8.98 3.37
C ILE A 181 -12.86 -9.97 4.22
N ALA A 182 -13.63 -10.86 3.58
CA ALA A 182 -14.41 -11.87 4.29
C ALA A 182 -13.54 -12.89 5.04
N ALA A 183 -12.38 -13.24 4.49
CA ALA A 183 -11.48 -14.24 5.07
C ALA A 183 -10.62 -13.70 6.21
N HIS A 184 -10.21 -12.43 6.13
CA HIS A 184 -9.16 -11.88 6.99
C HIS A 184 -9.59 -10.70 7.85
N ASP A 185 -10.72 -10.06 7.56
CA ASP A 185 -11.18 -8.84 8.26
C ASP A 185 -10.05 -7.80 8.45
N PRO A 186 -9.45 -7.29 7.37
CA PRO A 186 -8.23 -6.49 7.43
C PRO A 186 -8.40 -5.21 8.27
N ALA A 187 -9.62 -4.69 8.42
CA ALA A 187 -9.90 -3.55 9.28
C ALA A 187 -9.62 -3.84 10.76
N SER A 188 -9.86 -5.08 11.25
CA SER A 188 -9.56 -5.46 12.63
C SER A 188 -8.08 -5.80 12.85
N LEU A 189 -7.36 -6.17 11.78
CA LEU A 189 -5.90 -6.37 11.79
C LEU A 189 -5.12 -5.05 11.71
N ALA A 190 -5.77 -3.95 11.33
CA ALA A 190 -5.14 -2.66 11.16
C ALA A 190 -4.92 -1.95 12.50
N SER A 191 -3.69 -1.50 12.73
CA SER A 191 -3.37 -0.58 13.83
C SER A 191 -3.97 0.81 13.63
N MET A 192 -4.34 1.14 12.39
CA MET A 192 -4.91 2.42 11.98
C MET A 192 -5.88 2.23 10.80
N VAL A 193 -7.07 2.82 10.91
CA VAL A 193 -8.03 2.89 9.79
C VAL A 193 -8.06 4.31 9.26
N VAL A 194 -7.91 4.47 7.95
CA VAL A 194 -7.99 5.74 7.22
C VAL A 194 -9.23 5.75 6.38
N ARG A 195 -10.05 6.79 6.51
CA ARG A 195 -11.24 6.99 5.67
C ARG A 195 -11.00 8.11 4.68
N VAL A 196 -11.06 7.79 3.39
CA VAL A 196 -10.94 8.74 2.29
C VAL A 196 -12.32 8.95 1.67
N PRO A 197 -12.83 10.19 1.59
CA PRO A 197 -14.16 10.47 1.02
C PRO A 197 -14.29 10.10 -0.48
#